data_AF-A0A6B1BP74-F1
#
_entry.id   AF-A0A6B1BP74-F1
#
_cell.length_a   1.000
_cell.length_b   1.000
_cell.length_c   1.000
_cell.angle_alpha   90.00
_cell.angle_beta   90.00
_cell.angle_gamma   90.00
#
_symmetry.space_group_name_H-M   'P 1'
#
loop_
_entity.id
_entity.type
_entity.pdbx_description
1 polymer ?
#
loop_
_entity_poly.entity_id
_entity_poly.type
_entity_poly.pdbx_seq_one_letter_code
_entity_poly.pdbx_strand_id
1 'polypeptide(L)'
;MRFFCTVQKLILISALLSIPLLIYPSSLTLRANAASQPPLKSDFDADGSVGFSDFLLFVELFETSRDDEQYQARYDLDGDGVIGFGDFLIFANAFGKVISSN
;
A
#
# COMPACT_ATOMS: atom_id res chain seq x y z
N MET A 1 26.18 -32.82 -27.88
CA MET A 1 24.94 -33.30 -27.24
C MET A 1 24.61 -32.29 -26.13
N ARG A 2 23.95 -31.14 -26.32
CA ARG A 2 22.65 -30.79 -26.93
C ARG A 2 21.46 -31.50 -26.29
N PHE A 3 21.10 -31.21 -25.03
CA PHE A 3 19.80 -31.64 -24.46
C PHE A 3 19.23 -30.78 -23.31
N PHE A 4 19.48 -29.46 -23.25
CA PHE A 4 18.81 -28.59 -22.24
C PHE A 4 18.39 -27.21 -22.79
N CYS A 5 17.63 -27.17 -23.90
CA CYS A 5 17.11 -25.89 -24.42
C CYS A 5 15.80 -26.04 -25.25
N THR A 6 14.81 -26.82 -24.80
CA THR A 6 13.56 -27.03 -25.59
C THR A 6 12.28 -27.27 -24.77
N VAL A 7 12.11 -26.70 -23.56
CA VAL A 7 10.80 -26.77 -22.85
C VAL A 7 10.45 -25.45 -22.14
N GLN A 8 10.61 -24.31 -22.83
CA GLN A 8 10.05 -23.03 -22.37
C GLN A 8 9.61 -22.12 -23.54
N LYS A 9 9.29 -22.72 -24.70
CA LYS A 9 8.90 -21.99 -25.91
C LYS A 9 7.54 -22.42 -26.49
N LEU A 10 6.73 -23.14 -25.71
CA LEU A 10 5.51 -23.81 -26.21
C LEU A 10 4.31 -23.76 -25.25
N ILE A 11 4.03 -22.61 -24.61
CA ILE A 11 2.75 -22.35 -23.89
C ILE A 11 2.12 -21.02 -24.38
N LEU A 12 2.39 -20.61 -25.62
CA LEU A 12 1.93 -19.30 -26.15
C LEU A 12 0.83 -19.35 -27.23
N ILE A 13 0.16 -20.48 -27.49
CA ILE A 13 -0.69 -20.57 -28.71
C ILE A 13 -2.04 -21.31 -28.53
N SER A 14 -2.80 -21.16 -27.43
CA SER A 14 -4.16 -21.77 -27.42
C SER A 14 -5.27 -21.08 -26.62
N ALA A 15 -5.23 -19.76 -26.43
CA ALA A 15 -6.36 -19.05 -25.81
C ALA A 15 -6.80 -17.79 -26.58
N LEU A 16 -6.57 -17.75 -27.89
CA LEU A 16 -7.06 -16.70 -28.78
C LEU A 16 -7.93 -17.34 -29.87
N LEU A 17 -9.25 -17.39 -29.69
CA LEU A 17 -10.27 -17.23 -30.74
C LEU A 17 -11.68 -17.54 -30.19
N SER A 18 -12.27 -16.56 -29.53
CA SER A 18 -13.72 -16.29 -29.40
C SER A 18 -13.83 -15.17 -28.37
N ILE A 19 -13.77 -13.89 -28.73
CA ILE A 19 -14.91 -13.10 -29.21
C ILE A 19 -14.36 -11.77 -29.76
N PRO A 20 -14.77 -11.31 -30.96
CA PRO A 20 -14.62 -9.92 -31.37
C PRO A 20 -15.99 -9.24 -31.47
N LEU A 21 -16.22 -8.19 -30.67
CA LEU A 21 -16.79 -6.88 -31.10
C LEU A 21 -17.07 -6.00 -29.85
N LEU A 22 -16.84 -4.68 -30.03
CA LEU A 22 -16.86 -3.56 -29.08
C LEU A 22 -15.45 -3.31 -28.50
N ILE A 23 -14.58 -2.54 -29.16
CA ILE A 23 -14.71 -1.07 -29.31
C ILE A 23 -15.36 -0.46 -28.07
N TYR A 24 -14.58 -0.38 -26.98
CA TYR A 24 -14.72 0.72 -26.04
C TYR A 24 -13.53 1.67 -26.24
N PRO A 25 -13.70 2.77 -27.00
CA PRO A 25 -12.86 3.94 -26.82
C PRO A 25 -13.44 4.66 -25.61
N SER A 26 -12.93 4.33 -24.43
CA SER A 26 -13.17 5.15 -23.25
C SER A 26 -11.83 5.66 -22.77
N SER A 27 -11.24 6.54 -23.59
CA SER A 27 -10.40 7.61 -23.07
C SER A 27 -11.29 8.51 -22.22
N LEU A 28 -11.58 8.09 -20.99
CA LEU A 28 -11.70 9.05 -19.90
C LEU A 28 -10.28 9.25 -19.39
N THR A 29 -9.52 10.09 -20.09
CA THR A 29 -8.46 10.84 -19.42
C THR A 29 -9.14 11.81 -18.46
N LEU A 30 -9.58 11.30 -17.30
CA LEU A 30 -9.72 12.18 -16.16
C LEU A 30 -8.28 12.44 -15.70
N ARG A 31 -7.76 13.56 -16.19
CA ARG A 31 -6.49 14.11 -15.74
C ARG A 31 -6.67 14.56 -14.30
N ALA A 32 -6.57 13.63 -13.36
CA ALA A 32 -6.00 13.93 -12.06
C ALA A 32 -4.51 13.59 -12.18
N ASN A 33 -3.74 14.56 -12.67
CA ASN A 33 -2.30 14.54 -12.48
C ASN A 33 -2.03 14.93 -11.02
N ALA A 34 -2.54 14.12 -10.10
CA ALA A 34 -2.03 13.99 -8.76
C ALA A 34 -1.44 12.59 -8.79
N ALA A 35 -0.15 12.48 -9.05
CA ALA A 35 0.56 11.26 -8.74
C ALA A 35 0.30 11.01 -7.26
N SER A 36 -0.63 10.10 -6.95
CA SER A 36 -0.89 9.66 -5.59
C SER A 36 0.38 8.96 -5.16
N GLN A 37 1.31 9.72 -4.57
CA GLN A 37 2.38 9.14 -3.78
C GLN A 37 1.71 8.16 -2.82
N PRO A 38 2.26 6.95 -2.64
CA PRO A 38 1.67 6.01 -1.70
C PRO A 38 1.48 6.75 -0.37
N PRO A 39 0.27 6.69 0.23
CA PRO A 39 0.00 7.42 1.46
C PRO A 39 1.06 7.04 2.49
N LEU A 40 1.55 8.04 3.24
CA LEU A 40 2.49 7.79 4.31
C LEU A 40 1.80 6.85 5.30
N LYS A 41 2.36 5.67 5.56
CA LYS A 41 1.71 4.67 6.45
C LYS A 41 1.36 5.24 7.83
N SER A 42 2.09 6.27 8.26
CA SER A 42 1.95 6.94 9.55
C SER A 42 1.12 8.23 9.50
N ASP A 43 0.56 8.58 8.33
CA ASP A 43 -0.42 9.66 8.16
C ASP A 43 -1.81 9.06 8.41
N PHE A 44 -2.24 9.15 9.67
CA PHE A 44 -3.44 8.50 10.18
C PHE A 44 -4.69 9.36 10.02
N ASP A 45 -4.55 10.68 10.01
CA ASP A 45 -5.66 11.61 9.76
C ASP A 45 -5.84 11.98 8.27
N ALA A 46 -4.91 11.53 7.41
CA ALA A 46 -4.89 11.76 5.97
C ALA A 46 -4.76 13.25 5.59
N ASP A 47 -4.12 14.06 6.44
CA ASP A 47 -3.85 15.48 6.17
C ASP A 47 -2.70 15.70 5.17
N GLY A 48 -2.02 14.62 4.77
CA GLY A 48 -0.90 14.64 3.84
C GLY A 48 0.45 14.87 4.52
N SER A 49 0.50 14.83 5.84
CA SER A 49 1.72 14.93 6.64
C SER A 49 1.72 13.90 7.78
N VAL A 50 2.90 13.63 8.33
CA VAL A 50 3.02 12.84 9.57
C VAL A 50 3.39 13.80 10.68
N GLY A 51 2.39 14.21 11.44
CA GLY A 51 2.47 15.27 12.42
C GLY A 51 2.07 14.87 13.84
N PHE A 52 1.83 15.89 14.66
CA PHE A 52 1.42 15.69 16.05
C PHE A 52 -0.01 15.14 16.18
N SER A 53 -0.90 15.46 15.25
CA SER A 53 -2.25 14.89 15.18
C SER A 53 -2.20 13.37 15.03
N ASP A 54 -1.36 12.86 14.13
CA ASP A 54 -1.15 11.43 13.95
C ASP A 54 -0.58 10.77 15.20
N PHE A 55 0.32 11.46 15.90
CA PHE A 55 0.86 10.97 17.17
C PHE A 55 -0.25 10.82 18.22
N LEU A 56 -1.18 11.78 18.32
CA LEU A 56 -2.31 11.68 19.26
C LEU A 56 -3.24 10.50 18.93
N LEU A 57 -3.47 10.22 17.64
CA LEU A 57 -4.23 9.04 17.21
C LEU A 57 -3.49 7.73 17.50
N PHE A 58 -2.16 7.72 17.32
CA PHE A 58 -1.33 6.56 17.61
C PHE A 58 -1.33 6.20 19.10
N VAL A 59 -1.18 7.19 19.99
CA VAL A 59 -1.11 6.92 21.44
C VAL A 59 -2.43 6.47 22.05
N GLU A 60 -3.57 6.73 21.40
CA GLU A 60 -4.87 6.23 21.84
C GLU A 60 -4.93 4.69 21.85
N LEU A 61 -4.13 4.04 21.00
CA LEU A 61 -4.11 2.58 20.81
C LEU A 61 -2.80 1.94 21.28
N PHE A 62 -1.94 2.70 21.94
CA PHE A 62 -0.65 2.21 22.41
C PHE A 62 -0.84 1.08 23.43
N GLU A 63 0.00 0.04 23.34
CA GLU A 63 -0.05 -1.20 24.12
C GLU A 63 -1.24 -2.13 23.81
N THR A 64 -2.05 -1.85 22.78
CA THR A 64 -3.09 -2.81 22.34
C THR A 64 -2.52 -3.89 21.43
N SER A 65 -3.11 -5.08 21.45
CA SER A 65 -2.68 -6.27 20.71
C SER A 65 -3.85 -6.89 19.93
N ARG A 66 -3.57 -7.82 19.00
CA ARG A 66 -4.61 -8.48 18.18
C ARG A 66 -5.76 -9.13 18.97
N ASP A 67 -5.54 -9.42 20.25
CA ASP A 67 -6.55 -10.00 21.14
C ASP A 67 -7.47 -8.94 21.78
N ASP A 68 -7.12 -7.65 21.68
CA ASP A 68 -7.86 -6.53 22.25
C ASP A 68 -8.90 -5.97 21.27
N GLU A 69 -10.10 -5.62 21.75
CA GLU A 69 -11.17 -5.05 20.92
C GLU A 69 -10.81 -3.70 20.29
N GLN A 70 -9.88 -2.97 20.91
CA GLN A 70 -9.44 -1.65 20.46
C GLN A 70 -8.33 -1.73 19.40
N TYR A 71 -7.73 -2.90 19.20
CA TYR A 71 -6.63 -3.05 18.25
C TYR A 71 -7.07 -2.74 16.83
N GLN A 72 -6.27 -1.92 16.16
CA GLN A 72 -6.48 -1.56 14.77
C GLN A 72 -5.19 -1.82 14.00
N ALA A 73 -5.22 -2.82 13.12
CA ALA A 73 -4.05 -3.28 12.35
C ALA A 73 -3.33 -2.19 11.52
N ARG A 74 -3.97 -1.03 11.29
CA ARG A 74 -3.33 0.11 10.62
C ARG A 74 -2.24 0.81 11.45
N TYR A 75 -2.27 0.65 12.78
CA TYR A 75 -1.29 1.23 13.70
C TYR A 75 -0.17 0.24 14.08
N ASP A 76 -0.33 -1.04 13.73
CA ASP A 76 0.69 -2.10 13.78
C ASP A 76 1.56 -1.99 12.52
N LEU A 77 2.56 -1.12 12.59
CA LEU A 77 3.46 -0.72 11.51
C LEU A 77 4.56 -1.74 11.24
N ASP A 78 4.99 -2.50 12.25
CA ASP A 78 6.00 -3.55 12.11
C ASP A 78 5.40 -4.96 11.88
N GLY A 79 4.12 -5.14 12.18
CA GLY A 79 3.34 -6.35 11.91
C GLY A 79 3.43 -7.44 12.99
N ASP A 80 4.01 -7.14 14.16
CA ASP A 80 4.22 -8.11 15.24
C ASP A 80 2.93 -8.49 15.98
N GLY A 81 1.84 -7.75 15.75
CA GLY A 81 0.53 -7.97 16.36
C GLY A 81 0.30 -7.20 17.65
N VAL A 82 1.19 -6.29 18.00
CA VAL A 82 1.09 -5.34 19.11
C VAL A 82 1.32 -3.94 18.55
N ILE A 83 0.56 -2.96 19.03
CA ILE A 83 0.81 -1.55 18.74
C ILE A 83 1.69 -1.01 19.87
N GLY A 84 3.00 -1.02 19.65
CA GLY A 84 3.98 -0.81 20.71
C GLY A 84 5.20 0.01 20.29
N PHE A 85 6.31 -0.24 20.98
CA PHE A 85 7.52 0.55 20.79
C PHE A 85 8.18 0.32 19.42
N GLY A 86 8.03 -0.87 18.84
CA GLY A 86 8.50 -1.16 17.47
C GLY A 86 7.85 -0.24 16.44
N ASP A 87 6.53 -0.09 16.52
CA ASP A 87 5.76 0.81 15.67
C ASP A 87 6.13 2.28 15.91
N PHE A 88 6.35 2.66 17.17
CA PHE A 88 6.78 4.01 17.51
C PHE A 88 8.10 4.39 16.82
N LEU A 89 9.07 3.48 16.71
CA LEU A 89 10.32 3.75 16.00
C LEU A 89 10.10 3.97 14.49
N ILE A 90 9.17 3.23 13.88
CA ILE A 90 8.78 3.43 12.48
C ILE A 90 8.08 4.78 12.30
N PHE A 91 7.14 5.10 13.19
CA PHE A 91 6.44 6.38 13.23
C PHE A 91 7.43 7.56 13.37
N ALA A 92 8.35 7.48 14.33
CA ALA A 92 9.36 8.51 14.58
C ALA A 92 10.26 8.75 13.35
N ASN A 93 10.59 7.70 12.60
CA ASN A 93 11.33 7.81 11.34
C ASN A 93 10.50 8.45 10.20
N ALA A 94 9.17 8.41 10.29
CA ALA A 94 8.27 9.05 9.36
C ALA A 94 7.89 10.49 9.76
N PHE A 95 8.08 10.87 11.03
CA PHE A 95 7.66 12.16 11.58
C PHE A 95 8.21 13.36 10.79
N GLY A 96 7.33 14.32 10.51
CA GLY A 96 7.63 15.52 9.73
C GLY A 96 7.69 15.33 8.22
N LYS A 97 7.46 14.11 7.70
CA LYS A 97 7.33 13.89 6.25
C LYS A 97 5.99 14.41 5.76
N VAL A 98 5.99 14.96 4.56
CA VAL A 98 4.81 15.48 3.87
C VAL A 98 4.73 14.81 2.50
N ILE A 99 3.53 14.49 2.06
CA ILE A 99 3.27 14.05 0.70
C ILE A 99 3.57 15.22 -0.23
N SER A 100 4.72 15.18 -0.91
CA SER A 100 5.02 16.14 -1.97
C SER A 100 4.31 15.70 -3.25
N SER A 101 3.15 16.28 -3.51
CA SER A 101 2.51 16.23 -4.83
C SER A 101 3.29 17.14 -5.77
N ASN A 102 4.10 16.55 -6.65
CA ASN A 102 4.77 17.23 -7.76
C ASN A 102 3.87 17.30 -8.99
#